data_AF-A0A3D4LJK2-F1
#
_entry.id   AF-A0A3D4LJK2-F1
#
_cell.length_a   1.000
_cell.length_b   1.000
_cell.length_c   1.000
_cell.angle_alpha   90.00
_cell.angle_beta   90.00
_cell.angle_gamma   90.00
#
_symmetry.space_group_name_H-M   'P 1'
#
loop_
_entity.id
_entity.type
_entity.pdbx_description
1 polymer ?
#
loop_
_entity_poly.entity_id
_entity_poly.type
_entity_poly.pdbx_seq_one_letter_code
_entity_poly.pdbx_strand_id
1 'polypeptide(L)' 'MYNKNKGFEYEKIAKKYLRYNNYKILEVNFISKFGEIDIIAEKNDRLHFIEVKGRINAK' A
#
# COMPACT_ATOMS: atom_id res chain seq x y z
N MET A 1 -1.97 -7.22 13.17
CA MET A 1 -1.76 -8.49 12.43
C MET A 1 -3.08 -8.96 11.85
N TYR A 2 -3.42 -8.55 10.62
CA TYR A 2 -4.54 -9.17 9.91
C TYR A 2 -4.08 -10.52 9.34
N ASN A 3 -4.32 -11.57 10.12
CA ASN A 3 -4.09 -12.95 9.75
C ASN A 3 -4.84 -13.26 8.43
N LYS A 4 -4.08 -13.51 7.35
CA LYS A 4 -4.56 -14.13 6.09
C LYS A 4 -5.82 -13.49 5.47
N ASN A 5 -5.95 -12.17 5.52
CA ASN A 5 -7.00 -11.48 4.77
C ASN A 5 -6.53 -11.19 3.33
N LYS A 6 -7.43 -11.37 2.36
CA LYS A 6 -7.22 -11.15 0.91
C LYS A 6 -6.49 -9.82 0.58
N GLY A 7 -6.57 -8.81 1.46
CA GLY A 7 -5.87 -7.53 1.33
C GLY A 7 -4.34 -7.66 1.20
N PHE A 8 -3.71 -8.64 1.86
CA PHE A 8 -2.25 -8.80 1.84
C PHE A 8 -1.68 -9.03 0.44
N GLU A 9 -2.39 -9.81 -0.39
CA GLU A 9 -1.93 -10.07 -1.76
C GLU A 9 -2.02 -8.81 -2.64
N TYR A 10 -3.08 -8.01 -2.47
CA TYR A 10 -3.22 -6.75 -3.20
C TYR A 10 -2.18 -5.71 -2.75
N GLU A 11 -1.87 -5.63 -1.45
CA GLU A 11 -0.78 -4.80 -0.95
C GLU A 11 0.58 -5.23 -1.50
N LYS A 12 0.83 -6.54 -1.60
CA LYS A 12 2.06 -7.07 -2.18
C LYS A 12 2.19 -6.68 -3.66
N ILE A 13 1.10 -6.79 -4.42
CA ILE A 13 1.05 -6.35 -5.82
C ILE A 13 1.29 -4.84 -5.92
N ALA A 14 0.62 -4.03 -5.09
CA ALA A 14 0.79 -2.58 -5.06
C ALA A 14 2.24 -2.19 -4.75
N LYS A 15 2.87 -2.77 -3.73
CA LYS A 15 4.29 -2.52 -3.40
C LYS A 15 5.22 -2.89 -4.54
N LYS A 16 4.97 -4.01 -5.22
CA LYS A 16 5.78 -4.43 -6.39
C LYS A 16 5.64 -3.41 -7.53
N TYR A 17 4.42 -2.98 -7.84
CA TYR A 17 4.15 -1.95 -8.84
C TYR A 17 4.86 -0.63 -8.51
N LEU A 18 4.74 -0.15 -7.26
CA LEU A 18 5.38 1.08 -6.81
C LEU A 18 6.90 1.01 -6.94
N ARG A 19 7.54 -0.07 -6.46
CA ARG A 19 8.99 -0.27 -6.60
C ARG A 19 9.43 -0.31 -8.06
N TYR A 20 8.70 -1.04 -8.91
CA TYR A 20 8.99 -1.09 -10.35
C TYR A 20 8.90 0.29 -11.01
N ASN A 21 8.02 1.16 -10.52
CA ASN A 21 7.86 2.53 -10.98
C ASN A 21 8.76 3.53 -10.21
N ASN A 22 9.86 3.09 -9.62
CA ASN A 22 10.85 3.92 -8.91
C ASN A 22 10.29 4.73 -7.73
N TYR A 23 9.23 4.25 -7.09
CA TYR A 23 8.84 4.77 -5.78
C TYR A 23 9.71 4.15 -4.68
N LYS A 24 10.17 4.98 -3.76
CA LYS A 24 10.78 4.54 -2.51
C LYS A 24 9.66 4.30 -1.49
N ILE A 25 9.48 3.05 -1.08
CA ILE A 25 8.54 2.72 0.01
C ILE A 25 9.17 3.18 1.32
N LEU A 26 8.47 4.04 2.06
CA LEU A 26 8.92 4.57 3.35
C LEU A 26 8.34 3.77 4.52
N GLU A 27 7.03 3.48 4.47
CA GLU A 27 6.34 2.74 5.53
C GLU A 27 5.18 1.93 4.95
N VAL A 28 4.81 0.83 5.62
CA VAL A 28 3.67 -0.01 5.26
C VAL A 28 2.87 -0.36 6.51
N ASN A 29 1.54 -0.43 6.41
CA ASN A 29 0.64 -0.61 7.56
C ASN A 29 0.90 0.45 8.65
N PHE A 30 0.99 1.71 8.24
CA PHE A 30 1.20 2.83 9.16
C PHE A 30 -0.04 3.03 10.02
N ILE A 31 0.14 3.12 11.34
CA ILE A 31 -0.93 3.35 12.31
C ILE A 31 -0.57 4.57 13.15
N SER A 32 -1.53 5.47 13.30
CA SER A 32 -1.43 6.63 14.17
C SER A 32 -2.73 6.85 14.94
N LYS A 33 -2.72 7.77 15.92
CA LYS A 33 -3.94 8.20 16.61
C LYS A 33 -5.00 8.83 15.68
N PHE A 34 -4.61 9.19 14.45
CA PHE A 34 -5.49 9.84 13.47
C PHE A 34 -6.00 8.88 12.39
N GLY A 35 -5.56 7.62 12.40
CA GLY A 35 -5.96 6.62 11.40
C GLY A 35 -4.80 5.78 10.88
N GLU A 36 -5.11 4.99 9.87
CA GLU A 36 -4.23 3.99 9.26
C GLU A 36 -3.98 4.33 7.79
N ILE A 37 -2.79 3.97 7.28
CA ILE A 37 -2.42 4.09 5.87
C ILE A 37 -1.71 2.80 5.44
N ASP A 38 -2.16 2.19 4.34
CA ASP A 38 -1.59 0.94 3.86
C ASP A 38 -0.13 1.09 3.42
N ILE A 39 0.18 2.11 2.61
CA ILE A 39 1.54 2.36 2.09
C ILE A 39 1.84 3.85 2.08
N ILE A 40 3.02 4.22 2.60
CA ILE A 40 3.62 5.56 2.44
C ILE A 40 4.83 5.42 1.52
N ALA A 41 4.88 6.22 0.45
CA ALA A 41 5.96 6.17 -0.53
C ALA A 41 6.40 7.56 -1.00
N GLU A 42 7.62 7.64 -1.50
CA GLU A 42 8.22 8.88 -1.99
C GLU A 42 8.67 8.71 -3.45
N LYS A 43 8.43 9.74 -4.27
CA LYS A 43 8.98 9.83 -5.63
C LYS A 43 9.03 11.30 -6.07
N ASN A 44 10.15 11.72 -6.64
CA ASN A 44 10.34 13.08 -7.18
C ASN A 44 9.95 14.17 -6.16
N ASP A 45 10.49 14.07 -4.95
CA ASP A 45 10.24 15.00 -3.82
C ASP A 45 8.77 15.12 -3.41
N ARG A 46 7.96 14.11 -3.73
CA ARG A 46 6.54 14.03 -3.34
C ARG A 46 6.31 12.84 -2.45
N LEU A 47 5.59 13.09 -1.35
CA LEU A 47 5.12 12.08 -0.43
C LEU A 47 3.71 11.61 -0.86
N HIS A 48 3.53 10.30 -0.95
CA HIS A 48 2.30 9.65 -1.38
C HIS A 48 1.76 8.78 -0.24
N PHE A 49 0.53 9.06 0.19
CA PHE A 49 -0.25 8.22 1.09
C PHE A 49 -1.23 7.40 0.25
N ILE A 50 -1.12 6.08 0.34
CA ILE A 50 -1.76 5.16 -0.61
C ILE A 50 -2.61 4.16 0.17
N GLU A 51 -3.90 4.15 -0.15
CA GLU A 51 -4.88 3.17 0.30
C GLU A 51 -5.10 2.12 -0.80
N VAL A 52 -4.91 0.84 -0.49
CA VAL A 52 -4.98 -0.28 -1.41
C VAL A 52 -6.37 -0.90 -1.37
N LYS A 53 -7.11 -0.81 -2.48
CA LYS A 53 -8.43 -1.45 -2.63
C LYS A 53 -8.38 -2.58 -3.66
N GLY A 54 -8.33 -3.82 -3.16
CA GLY A 54 -8.49 -5.01 -4.00
C GLY A 54 -9.95 -5.21 -4.42
N ARG A 55 -10.19 -5.43 -5.72
CA ARG A 55 -11.50 -5.84 -6.25
C ARG A 55 -11.35 -7.11 -7.06
N ILE A 56 -12.23 -8.07 -6.83
CA ILE A 56 -12.45 -9.21 -7.73
C ILE A 56 -13.76 -8.89 -8.42
N ASN A 57 -13.71 -8.55 -9.71
CA ASN A 57 -14.93 -8.49 -10.50
C ASN A 57 -15.36 -9.95 -10.70
N ALA A 58 -16.28 -10.43 -9.87
CA ALA A 58 -16.96 -11.69 -10.11
C ALA A 58 -17.76 -11.50 -11.41
N LYS A 59 -17.40 -12.28 -12.43
CA LYS A 59 -18.15 -12.37 -13.68
C LYS A 59 -19.26 -13.40 -13.51
#